data_AF-A0A1H9ZRM8-F1
#
_entry.id   AF-A0A1H9ZRM8-F1
#
_cell.length_a   1.000
_cell.length_b   1.000
_cell.length_c   1.000
_cell.angle_alpha   90.00
_cell.angle_beta   90.00
_cell.angle_gamma   90.00
#
_symmetry.space_group_name_H-M   'P 1'
#
loop_
_entity.id
_entity.type
_entity.pdbx_description
1 polymer ?
#
loop_
_entity_poly.entity_id
_entity_poly.type
_entity_poly.pdbx_seq_one_letter_code
_entity_poly.pdbx_strand_id
1 'polypeptide(L)'
;MSEFQGIYAILLDQYIEFKRSLGYKYKSPEYTFRLFDKFTIKNGETEIGITKELSDNWAEKRPNESDNTRYKRVMHLIKFASFLNDLGYNSYIPKLPKNYKSTFTPYIFSREEIEMILAASDQLIMGSCECQIRFYTFR
;
A
#
# COMPACT_ATOMS: atom_id res chain seq x y z
N MET A 1 -2.11 19.40 -9.81
CA MET A 1 -1.17 19.05 -10.89
C MET A 1 -0.77 17.61 -10.67
N SER A 2 -0.77 16.80 -11.73
CA SER A 2 -0.36 15.39 -11.67
C SER A 2 1.07 15.27 -11.15
N GLU A 3 1.31 14.38 -10.18
CA GLU A 3 2.67 14.02 -9.74
C GLU A 3 3.29 12.91 -10.61
N PHE A 4 2.54 12.37 -11.57
CA PHE A 4 2.99 11.37 -12.52
C PHE A 4 3.55 12.02 -13.80
N GLN A 5 4.51 11.36 -14.43
CA GLN A 5 5.26 11.90 -15.57
C GLN A 5 5.31 10.94 -16.77
N GLY A 6 5.04 9.65 -16.58
CA GLY A 6 5.16 8.64 -17.63
C GLY A 6 3.96 8.58 -18.56
N ILE A 7 4.01 7.64 -19.50
CA ILE A 7 2.96 7.44 -20.52
C ILE A 7 1.58 7.15 -19.90
N TYR A 8 1.55 6.60 -18.68
CA TYR A 8 0.31 6.29 -17.95
C TYR A 8 -0.17 7.44 -17.03
N ALA A 9 0.50 8.59 -16.98
CA ALA A 9 0.24 9.64 -15.98
C ALA A 9 -1.24 10.05 -15.88
N ILE A 10 -1.86 10.37 -17.03
CA ILE A 10 -3.28 10.78 -17.09
C ILE A 10 -4.19 9.63 -16.64
N LEU A 11 -3.90 8.40 -17.06
CA LEU A 11 -4.70 7.22 -16.74
C LEU A 11 -4.58 6.83 -15.26
N LEU A 12 -3.41 7.03 -14.66
CA LEU A 12 -3.19 6.84 -13.22
C LEU A 12 -3.99 7.85 -12.40
N ASP A 13 -4.00 9.13 -12.81
CA ASP A 13 -4.84 10.14 -12.16
C ASP A 13 -6.32 9.79 -12.28
N GLN A 14 -6.79 9.45 -13.49
CA GLN A 14 -8.17 9.03 -13.71
C GLN A 14 -8.53 7.80 -12.87
N TYR A 15 -7.64 6.82 -12.77
CA TYR A 15 -7.86 5.63 -11.98
C TYR A 15 -7.95 5.95 -10.48
N ILE A 16 -7.07 6.80 -9.96
CA ILE A 16 -7.08 7.22 -8.55
C ILE A 16 -8.37 7.99 -8.24
N GLU A 17 -8.77 8.93 -9.10
CA GLU A 17 -10.02 9.69 -8.93
C GLU A 17 -11.24 8.77 -9.03
N PHE A 18 -11.26 7.83 -9.96
CA PHE A 18 -12.29 6.81 -10.04
C PHE A 18 -12.39 6.04 -8.72
N LYS A 19 -11.27 5.56 -8.17
CA LYS A 19 -11.28 4.85 -6.89
C LYS A 19 -11.72 5.75 -5.73
N ARG A 20 -11.37 7.04 -5.72
CA ARG A 20 -11.83 7.99 -4.70
C ARG A 20 -13.32 8.27 -4.80
N SER A 21 -13.88 8.35 -6.00
CA SER A 21 -15.32 8.54 -6.22
C SER A 21 -16.16 7.38 -5.64
N LEU A 22 -15.58 6.18 -5.54
CA LEU A 22 -16.17 5.01 -4.89
C LEU A 22 -16.01 5.02 -3.35
N GLY A 23 -15.49 6.09 -2.76
CA GLY A 23 -15.31 6.26 -1.31
C GLY A 23 -13.98 5.74 -0.74
N TYR A 24 -13.04 5.30 -1.58
CA TYR A 24 -11.72 4.86 -1.09
C TYR A 24 -10.78 6.06 -0.87
N LYS A 25 -10.12 6.14 0.29
CA LYS A 25 -9.06 7.14 0.54
C LYS A 25 -7.86 7.02 -0.41
N TYR A 26 -7.58 5.81 -0.87
CA TYR A 26 -6.57 5.44 -1.88
C TYR A 26 -5.11 5.93 -1.71
N LYS A 27 -4.74 6.48 -0.54
CA LYS A 27 -3.38 7.00 -0.25
C LYS A 27 -2.23 6.00 -0.41
N SER A 28 -2.38 4.77 0.09
CA SER A 28 -1.30 3.78 0.02
C SER A 28 -1.03 3.26 -1.41
N PRO A 29 -2.06 2.93 -2.22
CA PRO A 29 -1.89 2.61 -3.63
C PRO A 29 -1.20 3.71 -4.45
N GLU A 30 -1.44 4.99 -4.17
CA GLU A 30 -0.81 6.11 -4.89
C GLU A 30 0.71 6.02 -4.90
N TYR A 31 1.33 5.70 -3.77
CA TYR A 31 2.78 5.51 -3.70
C TYR A 31 3.25 4.35 -4.61
N THR A 32 2.48 3.26 -4.66
CA THR A 32 2.78 2.13 -5.55
C THR A 32 2.71 2.54 -7.01
N PHE A 33 1.72 3.36 -7.39
CA PHE A 33 1.58 3.87 -8.75
C PHE A 33 2.69 4.85 -9.12
N ARG A 34 3.22 5.65 -8.18
CA ARG A 34 4.38 6.51 -8.46
C ARG A 34 5.63 5.70 -8.76
N LEU A 35 5.80 4.58 -8.04
CA LEU A 35 6.89 3.64 -8.33
C LEU A 35 6.70 2.97 -9.71
N PHE A 36 5.45 2.66 -10.07
CA PHE A 36 5.13 2.06 -11.36
C PHE A 36 5.37 3.05 -12.51
N ASP A 37 4.92 4.29 -12.37
CA ASP A 37 5.13 5.37 -13.34
C ASP A 37 6.63 5.57 -13.64
N LYS A 38 7.44 5.74 -12.59
CA LYS A 38 8.91 5.81 -12.72
C LYS A 38 9.52 4.57 -13.35
N PHE A 39 8.98 3.40 -13.05
CA PHE A 39 9.44 2.15 -13.64
C PHE A 39 9.14 2.09 -15.14
N THR A 40 7.97 2.52 -15.59
CA THR A 40 7.62 2.58 -17.02
C THR A 40 8.47 3.58 -17.79
N ILE A 41 8.80 4.73 -17.19
CA ILE A 41 9.73 5.70 -17.78
C ILE A 41 11.12 5.08 -17.95
N LYS A 42 11.63 4.41 -16.90
CA LYS A 42 12.93 3.76 -16.94
C LYS A 42 12.98 2.62 -17.97
N ASN A 43 11.88 1.91 -18.16
CA ASN A 43 11.77 0.84 -19.15
C ASN A 43 11.58 1.37 -20.59
N GLY A 44 11.37 2.68 -20.76
CA GLY A 44 11.18 3.29 -22.08
C GLY A 44 9.81 2.99 -22.69
N GLU A 45 8.77 2.78 -21.88
CA GLU A 45 7.43 2.54 -22.37
C GLU A 45 6.91 3.76 -23.16
N THR A 46 6.48 3.52 -24.40
CA THR A 46 6.03 4.57 -25.33
C THR A 46 4.56 4.44 -25.71
N GLU A 47 3.93 3.30 -25.42
CA GLU A 47 2.56 3.00 -25.79
C GLU A 47 1.74 2.57 -24.57
N ILE A 48 0.44 2.90 -24.59
CA ILE A 48 -0.49 2.50 -23.53
C ILE A 48 -0.97 1.08 -23.82
N GLY A 49 -0.72 0.19 -22.86
CA GLY A 49 -1.11 -1.21 -22.93
C GLY A 49 -0.07 -2.03 -22.17
N ILE A 50 -0.46 -2.60 -21.01
CA ILE A 50 0.50 -3.34 -20.20
C ILE A 50 0.90 -4.61 -20.95
N THR A 51 2.15 -4.71 -21.38
CA THR A 51 2.66 -5.91 -22.03
C THR A 51 2.93 -7.01 -21.00
N LYS A 52 2.98 -8.26 -21.47
CA LYS A 52 3.36 -9.38 -20.62
C LYS A 52 4.77 -9.17 -20.03
N GLU A 53 5.71 -8.71 -20.84
CA GLU A 53 7.08 -8.43 -20.41
C GLU A 53 7.15 -7.34 -19.33
N LEU A 54 6.48 -6.19 -19.54
CA LEU A 54 6.40 -5.13 -18.54
C LEU A 54 5.81 -5.65 -17.23
N SER A 55 4.75 -6.46 -17.33
CA SER A 55 4.08 -7.04 -16.16
C SER A 55 4.94 -8.05 -15.41
N ASP A 56 5.70 -8.88 -16.13
CA ASP A 56 6.58 -9.90 -15.55
C ASP A 56 7.77 -9.22 -14.85
N ASN A 57 8.40 -8.25 -15.50
CA ASN A 57 9.49 -7.45 -14.94
C ASN A 57 9.02 -6.66 -13.70
N TRP A 58 7.81 -6.10 -13.74
CA TRP A 58 7.24 -5.49 -12.55
C TRP A 58 6.99 -6.54 -11.47
N ALA A 59 6.50 -7.74 -11.80
CA ALA A 59 6.16 -8.76 -10.82
C ALA A 59 7.35 -9.44 -10.14
N GLU A 60 8.59 -9.21 -10.59
CA GLU A 60 9.79 -9.75 -9.95
C GLU A 60 9.93 -9.32 -8.49
N LYS A 61 10.47 -10.23 -7.67
CA LYS A 61 10.70 -9.96 -6.25
C LYS A 61 11.95 -9.11 -6.05
N ARG A 62 11.79 -7.97 -5.38
CA ARG A 62 12.89 -7.07 -5.01
C ARG A 62 13.67 -7.62 -3.80
N PRO A 63 14.98 -7.35 -3.66
CA PRO A 63 15.80 -7.89 -2.56
C PRO A 63 15.27 -7.59 -1.16
N ASN A 64 14.70 -6.40 -0.95
CA ASN A 64 14.25 -5.92 0.35
C ASN A 64 12.71 -5.84 0.47
N GLU A 65 11.97 -6.67 -0.26
CA GLU A 65 10.51 -6.71 -0.15
C GLU A 65 10.00 -8.06 0.39
N SER A 66 9.01 -7.99 1.29
CA SER A 66 8.29 -9.17 1.76
C SER A 66 7.37 -9.73 0.66
N ASP A 67 7.00 -11.01 0.77
CA ASP A 67 6.03 -11.61 -0.17
C ASP A 67 4.67 -10.91 -0.11
N ASN A 68 4.25 -10.42 1.05
CA ASN A 68 3.02 -9.63 1.19
C ASN A 68 3.12 -8.28 0.46
N THR A 69 4.27 -7.62 0.55
CA THR A 69 4.53 -6.36 -0.14
C THR A 69 4.52 -6.56 -1.65
N ARG A 70 5.22 -7.60 -2.15
CA ARG A 70 5.21 -8.01 -3.56
C ARG A 70 3.80 -8.33 -4.04
N TYR A 71 3.07 -9.14 -3.28
CA TYR A 71 1.69 -9.53 -3.58
C TYR A 71 0.78 -8.32 -3.75
N LYS A 72 0.79 -7.39 -2.78
CA LYS A 72 0.01 -6.14 -2.86
C LYS A 72 0.45 -5.31 -4.06
N ARG A 73 1.75 -5.16 -4.30
CA ARG A 73 2.31 -4.39 -5.42
C ARG A 73 1.86 -4.93 -6.79
N VAL A 74 1.83 -6.24 -6.97
CA VAL A 74 1.31 -6.88 -8.21
C VAL A 74 -0.21 -6.81 -8.29
N MET A 75 -0.92 -6.94 -7.17
CA MET A 75 -2.38 -6.78 -7.14
C MET A 75 -2.83 -5.40 -7.62
N HIS A 76 -2.09 -4.33 -7.26
CA HIS A 76 -2.39 -2.99 -7.78
C HIS A 76 -2.26 -2.92 -9.31
N LEU A 77 -1.21 -3.56 -9.87
CA LEU A 77 -1.04 -3.63 -11.33
C LEU A 77 -2.18 -4.40 -12.00
N ILE A 78 -2.59 -5.55 -11.45
CA ILE A 78 -3.73 -6.34 -11.98
C ILE A 78 -4.99 -5.50 -12.06
N LYS A 79 -5.32 -4.77 -11.00
CA LYS A 79 -6.52 -3.92 -10.95
C LYS A 79 -6.44 -2.74 -11.93
N PHE A 80 -5.25 -2.17 -12.10
CA PHE A 80 -5.03 -1.10 -13.07
C PHE A 80 -5.10 -1.64 -14.51
N ALA A 81 -4.49 -2.80 -14.80
CA ALA A 81 -4.58 -3.44 -16.11
C ALA A 81 -6.03 -3.78 -16.50
N SER A 82 -6.85 -4.22 -15.54
CA SER A 82 -8.29 -4.40 -15.77
C SER A 82 -8.97 -3.08 -16.14
N PHE A 83 -8.68 -2.00 -15.42
CA PHE A 83 -9.22 -0.68 -15.73
C PHE A 83 -8.79 -0.18 -17.12
N LEU A 84 -7.55 -0.44 -17.53
CA LEU A 84 -7.09 -0.13 -18.89
C LEU A 84 -7.88 -0.90 -19.96
N ASN A 85 -8.13 -2.20 -19.74
CA ASN A 85 -8.96 -2.99 -20.63
C ASN A 85 -10.40 -2.48 -20.70
N ASP A 86 -10.99 -2.06 -19.58
CA ASP A 86 -12.34 -1.47 -19.53
C ASP A 86 -12.43 -0.18 -20.36
N LEU A 87 -11.33 0.57 -20.47
CA LEU A 87 -11.20 1.76 -21.33
C LEU A 87 -10.82 1.44 -22.79
N GLY A 88 -10.60 0.16 -23.13
CA GLY A 88 -10.25 -0.29 -24.48
C GLY A 88 -8.76 -0.39 -24.78
N TYR A 89 -7.88 -0.17 -23.80
CA TYR A 89 -6.43 -0.38 -23.95
C TYR A 89 -6.07 -1.83 -23.66
N ASN A 90 -5.77 -2.59 -24.72
CA ASN A 90 -5.40 -4.00 -24.61
C ASN A 90 -4.19 -4.20 -23.67
N SER A 91 -4.46 -4.72 -22.48
CA SER A 91 -3.50 -4.81 -21.39
C SER A 91 -3.49 -6.23 -20.83
N TYR A 92 -2.32 -6.83 -20.79
CA TYR A 92 -2.12 -8.14 -20.19
C TYR A 92 -2.35 -8.08 -18.67
N ILE A 93 -3.14 -9.02 -18.15
CA ILE A 93 -3.42 -9.16 -16.73
C ILE A 93 -2.49 -10.25 -16.16
N PRO A 94 -1.49 -9.89 -15.33
CA PRO A 94 -0.55 -10.87 -14.80
C PRO A 94 -1.21 -11.82 -13.80
N LYS A 95 -0.63 -13.01 -13.65
CA LYS A 95 -1.03 -13.95 -12.60
C LYS A 95 -0.64 -13.39 -11.24
N LEU A 96 -1.57 -13.44 -10.30
CA LEU A 96 -1.33 -12.99 -8.94
C LEU A 96 -0.29 -13.91 -8.25
N PRO A 97 0.76 -13.36 -7.62
CA PRO A 97 1.71 -14.16 -6.86
C PRO A 97 1.02 -14.91 -5.72
N LYS A 98 1.62 -16.01 -5.24
CA LYS A 98 1.07 -16.74 -4.09
C LYS A 98 0.90 -15.79 -2.90
N ASN A 99 -0.27 -15.85 -2.28
CA ASN A 99 -0.59 -15.03 -1.11
C ASN A 99 0.42 -15.33 0.01
N TYR A 100 0.90 -14.27 0.65
CA TYR A 100 1.62 -14.41 1.91
C TYR A 100 0.69 -14.96 2.98
N LYS A 101 1.13 -16.01 3.68
CA LYS A 101 0.48 -16.50 4.90
C LYS A 101 1.17 -15.88 6.10
N SER A 102 0.42 -15.12 6.89
CA SER A 102 0.92 -14.58 8.15
C SER A 102 1.29 -15.72 9.09
N THR A 103 2.49 -15.67 9.65
CA THR A 103 2.92 -16.53 10.76
C THR A 103 2.70 -15.84 12.11
N PHE A 104 2.21 -14.60 12.11
CA PHE A 104 1.93 -13.85 13.33
C PHE A 104 0.77 -14.50 14.09
N THR A 105 1.07 -14.95 15.31
CA THR A 105 0.07 -15.35 16.29
C THR A 105 -0.02 -14.22 17.31
N PRO A 106 -1.19 -13.58 17.49
CA PRO A 106 -1.32 -12.50 18.46
C PRO A 106 -1.08 -13.04 19.86
N TYR A 107 -0.23 -12.36 20.63
CA TYR A 107 -0.09 -12.61 22.05
C TYR A 107 -1.25 -11.95 22.79
N ILE A 108 -2.05 -12.76 23.49
CA ILE A 108 -3.15 -12.26 24.33
C ILE A 108 -2.58 -12.10 25.73
N PHE A 109 -2.45 -10.84 26.17
CA PHE A 109 -1.95 -10.53 27.51
C PHE A 109 -2.90 -11.07 28.58
N SER A 110 -2.32 -11.60 29.66
CA SER A 110 -3.07 -11.90 30.88
C SER A 110 -3.51 -10.61 31.58
N ARG A 111 -4.43 -10.74 32.54
CA ARG A 111 -4.86 -9.59 33.34
C ARG A 111 -3.69 -8.96 34.10
N GLU A 112 -2.82 -9.79 34.66
CA GLU A 112 -1.65 -9.38 35.42
C GLU A 112 -0.65 -8.63 34.51
N GLU A 113 -0.43 -9.11 33.28
CA GLU A 113 0.44 -8.43 32.32
C GLU A 113 -0.11 -7.07 31.89
N ILE A 114 -1.44 -6.96 31.72
CA ILE A 114 -2.10 -5.68 31.45
C ILE A 114 -1.90 -4.73 32.64
N GLU A 115 -2.12 -5.20 33.87
CA GLU A 115 -1.91 -4.40 35.09
C GLU A 115 -0.45 -3.93 35.21
N MET A 116 0.52 -4.79 34.89
CA MET A 116 1.94 -4.44 34.86
C MET A 116 2.27 -3.39 33.80
N ILE A 117 1.74 -3.53 32.57
CA ILE A 117 1.96 -2.56 31.49
C ILE A 117 1.40 -1.18 31.88
N LEU A 118 0.21 -1.16 32.48
CA LEU A 118 -0.41 0.09 32.94
C LEU A 118 0.39 0.74 34.06
N ALA A 119 0.78 -0.02 35.08
CA ALA A 119 1.59 0.49 36.19
C ALA A 119 2.95 1.03 35.72
N ALA A 120 3.61 0.35 34.77
CA ALA A 120 4.85 0.84 34.18
C ALA A 120 4.64 2.11 33.36
N SER A 121 3.50 2.24 32.67
CA SER A 121 3.15 3.43 31.88
C SER A 121 2.92 4.64 32.77
N ASP A 122 2.28 4.47 33.93
CA ASP A 122 2.03 5.55 34.90
C ASP A 122 3.33 6.13 35.50
N GLN A 123 4.41 5.35 35.49
CA GLN A 123 5.72 5.77 35.97
C GLN A 123 6.57 6.47 34.90
N LEU A 124 6.10 6.52 33.64
CA LEU A 124 6.79 7.24 32.58
C LEU A 124 6.66 8.74 32.80
N ILE A 125 7.68 9.34 33.41
CA ILE A 125 7.83 10.79 33.50
C ILE A 125 8.31 11.30 32.14
N MET A 126 7.39 11.88 31.37
CA MET A 126 7.77 12.68 30.21
C MET A 126 8.52 13.91 30.70
N GLY A 127 9.80 14.03 30.32
CA GLY A 127 10.62 15.19 30.62
C GLY A 127 9.89 16.49 30.23
N SER A 128 9.47 17.23 31.25
CA SER A 128 8.99 18.62 31.23
C SER A 128 7.91 18.98 30.19
N CYS A 129 6.65 18.72 30.55
CA CYS A 129 5.61 19.76 30.51
C CYS A 129 4.60 19.42 31.60
N GLU A 130 4.43 20.30 32.59
CA GLU A 130 3.40 20.18 33.61
C GLU A 130 2.01 20.22 32.95
N CYS A 131 1.47 19.05 32.65
CA CYS A 131 0.04 18.90 32.45
C CYS A 131 -0.38 17.66 33.23
N GLN A 132 -0.90 17.88 34.44
CA GLN A 132 -1.50 16.83 35.26
C GLN A 132 -2.63 16.16 34.47
N ILE A 133 -2.38 14.98 33.92
CA ILE A 133 -3.45 14.13 33.42
C ILE A 133 -4.13 13.50 34.63
N ARG A 134 -5.19 14.14 35.13
CA ARG A 134 -6.15 13.50 36.04
C ARG A 134 -6.94 12.46 35.26
N PHE A 135 -6.56 11.20 35.35
CA PHE A 135 -7.47 10.10 35.02
C PHE A 135 -8.55 10.06 36.10
N TYR A 136 -9.78 10.45 35.75
CA TYR A 136 -10.95 10.15 36.57
C TYR A 136 -11.15 8.64 36.56
N THR A 137 -10.89 7.99 37.68
CA THR A 137 -11.37 6.64 37.95
C THR A 137 -12.89 6.66 38.02
N PHE A 138 -13.55 6.00 37.07
CA PHE A 138 -14.96 5.66 37.20
C PHE A 138 -15.07 4.61 38.31
N ARG A 139 -15.93 4.95 39.28
CA ARG A 139 -16.25 4.17 40.47
C ARG A 139 -17.08 2.94 40.13
#